data_AF-A0AA38RH06-F1
#
_entry.id   AF-A0AA38RH06-F1
#
_cell.length_a   1.000
_cell.length_b   1.000
_cell.length_c   1.000
_cell.angle_alpha   90.00
_cell.angle_beta   90.00
_cell.angle_gamma   90.00
#
_symmetry.space_group_name_H-M   'P 1'
#
loop_
_entity.id
_entity.type
_entity.pdbx_description
1 polymer ?
#
loop_
_entity_poly.entity_id
_entity_poly.type
_entity_poly.pdbx_seq_one_letter_code
_entity_poly.pdbx_strand_id
1 'polypeptide(L)' 'VQDPSKITSTAHFANDLGLDSLDTVEVVMAIEEEFSIEIPDKDADTIHSIDKAVEYITNQPDAN' A
#
# COMPACT_ATOMS: atom_id res chain seq x y z
N VAL A 1 -3.07 -12.95 2.46
CA VAL A 1 -4.44 -12.45 2.16
C VAL A 1 -5.45 -13.59 2.19
N GLN A 2 -6.45 -13.55 3.08
CA GLN A 2 -7.41 -14.67 3.26
C GLN A 2 -8.75 -14.49 2.52
N ASP A 3 -9.11 -13.29 2.06
CA ASP A 3 -10.33 -13.06 1.25
C ASP A 3 -10.13 -11.92 0.22
N PRO A 4 -10.05 -12.22 -1.09
CA PRO A 4 -9.93 -11.21 -2.15
C PRO A 4 -11.10 -10.23 -2.21
N SER A 5 -12.29 -10.64 -1.75
CA SER A 5 -13.49 -9.80 -1.73
C SER A 5 -13.40 -8.62 -0.76
N LYS A 6 -12.46 -8.64 0.19
CA LYS A 6 -12.21 -7.53 1.11
C LYS A 6 -11.27 -6.48 0.55
N ILE A 7 -10.63 -6.75 -0.59
CA ILE A 7 -9.75 -5.80 -1.29
C ILE A 7 -10.64 -4.76 -1.96
N THR A 8 -10.99 -3.74 -1.20
CA THR A 8 -11.73 -2.57 -1.67
C THR A 8 -10.85 -1.34 -1.52
N SER A 9 -11.07 -0.28 -2.30
CA SER A 9 -10.30 0.96 -2.18
C SER A 9 -10.34 1.51 -0.75
N THR A 10 -11.46 1.34 -0.05
CA THR A 10 -11.63 1.79 1.33
C THR A 10 -11.09 0.82 2.38
N ALA A 11 -10.59 -0.36 1.99
CA ALA A 11 -10.13 -1.37 2.92
C ALA A 11 -8.84 -0.94 3.62
N HIS A 12 -8.81 -1.17 4.92
CA HIS A 12 -7.66 -0.92 5.77
C HIS A 12 -6.75 -2.15 5.82
N PHE A 13 -5.44 -1.95 5.62
CA PHE A 13 -4.46 -3.05 5.56
C PHE A 13 -4.43 -3.89 6.84
N ALA A 14 -4.32 -3.25 8.00
CA ALA A 14 -4.37 -3.95 9.28
C ALA A 14 -5.79 -4.44 9.66
N ASN A 15 -6.80 -3.56 9.63
CA ASN A 15 -8.11 -3.88 10.22
C ASN A 15 -8.99 -4.77 9.34
N ASP A 16 -8.98 -4.59 8.01
CA ASP A 16 -9.87 -5.33 7.10
C ASP A 16 -9.17 -6.52 6.46
N LEU A 17 -7.91 -6.33 6.05
CA LEU A 17 -7.10 -7.36 5.40
C LEU A 17 -6.28 -8.19 6.40
N GLY A 18 -6.13 -7.73 7.64
CA GLY A 18 -5.38 -8.44 8.67
C GLY A 18 -3.89 -8.56 8.35
N LEU A 19 -3.34 -7.61 7.60
CA LEU A 19 -1.92 -7.58 7.28
C LEU A 19 -1.12 -7.19 8.52
N ASP A 20 -0.11 -7.99 8.85
CA ASP A 20 0.85 -7.66 9.90
C ASP A 20 1.82 -6.59 9.40
N SER A 21 2.58 -5.98 10.33
CA SER A 21 3.52 -4.90 9.99
C SER A 21 4.58 -5.34 8.97
N LEU A 22 4.94 -6.62 8.93
CA LEU A 22 5.84 -7.19 7.92
C LEU A 22 5.16 -7.31 6.54
N ASP A 23 3.89 -7.72 6.50
CA ASP A 23 3.14 -7.85 5.25
C ASP A 23 2.96 -6.46 4.59
N THR A 24 2.75 -5.41 5.38
CA THR A 24 2.70 -4.03 4.86
C THR A 24 4.02 -3.59 4.24
N VAL A 25 5.15 -4.01 4.81
CA VAL A 25 6.48 -3.70 4.25
C VAL A 25 6.67 -4.41 2.90
N GLU A 26 6.27 -5.68 2.79
CA GLU A 26 6.32 -6.40 1.50
C GLU A 26 5.45 -5.76 0.43
N VAL A 27 4.24 -5.28 0.78
CA VAL A 27 3.35 -4.59 -0.16
C VAL A 27 3.97 -3.27 -0.64
N VAL A 28 4.53 -2.47 0.27
CA VAL A 28 5.18 -1.20 -0.08
C VAL A 28 6.40 -1.45 -0.98
N MET A 29 7.24 -2.43 -0.65
CA MET A 29 8.41 -2.79 -1.45
C MET A 29 8.02 -3.27 -2.86
N ALA A 30 6.96 -4.08 -2.97
CA ALA A 30 6.44 -4.50 -4.27
C ALA A 30 5.91 -3.33 -5.10
N ILE A 31 5.29 -2.33 -4.46
CA ILE A 31 4.83 -1.10 -5.12
C ILE A 31 6.03 -0.26 -5.60
N GLU A 32 7.06 -0.11 -4.76
CA GLU A 32 8.29 0.60 -5.11
C GLU A 32 8.98 -0.03 -6.33
N GLU A 33 9.11 -1.35 -6.36
CA GLU A 33 9.71 -2.07 -7.49
C GLU A 33 8.85 -1.99 -8.76
N GLU A 34 7.54 -2.20 -8.66
CA GLU A 34 6.63 -2.19 -9.81
C GLU A 34 6.55 -0.82 -10.49
N PHE A 35 6.43 0.25 -9.69
CA PHE A 35 6.31 1.62 -10.20
C PHE A 35 7.65 2.35 -10.29
N SER A 36 8.76 1.70 -9.89
CA SER A 36 10.10 2.32 -9.80
C SER A 36 10.10 3.62 -8.99
N ILE A 37 9.33 3.66 -7.89
CA ILE A 37 9.22 4.79 -6.96
C ILE A 37 9.92 4.48 -5.64
N GLU A 38 10.19 5.51 -4.85
CA GLU A 38 10.74 5.38 -3.50
C GLU A 38 9.72 5.96 -2.50
N ILE A 39 9.24 5.12 -1.58
CA ILE A 39 8.27 5.46 -0.55
C ILE A 39 9.01 5.51 0.80
N PRO A 40 9.26 6.69 1.37
CA PRO A 40 9.96 6.76 2.65
C PRO A 40 9.13 6.11 3.76
N ASP A 41 9.79 5.45 4.72
CA ASP A 41 9.15 4.75 5.85
C ASP A 41 8.08 5.57 6.56
N LYS A 42 8.33 6.88 6.73
CA LYS A 42 7.38 7.82 7.33
C LYS A 42 6.04 7.86 6.58
N ASP A 43 6.09 7.86 5.26
CA ASP A 43 4.91 7.98 4.43
C ASP A 43 4.25 6.60 4.28
N ALA A 44 5.03 5.52 4.18
CA ALA A 44 4.56 4.14 4.28
C ALA A 44 3.77 3.89 5.57
N ASP A 45 4.25 4.40 6.71
CA ASP A 45 3.56 4.35 8.00
C ASP A 45 2.22 5.10 7.99
N THR A 46 1.98 6.04 7.06
CA THR A 46 0.69 6.75 6.94
C THR A 46 -0.27 6.11 5.95
N ILE A 47 0.22 5.17 5.14
CA ILE A 47 -0.54 4.41 4.14
C ILE A 47 -1.23 3.24 4.85
N HIS A 48 -2.41 3.55 5.41
CA HIS A 48 -3.20 2.59 6.17
C HIS A 48 -4.33 1.94 5.36
N SER A 49 -4.68 2.51 4.21
CA SER A 49 -5.73 2.03 3.32
C SER A 49 -5.27 1.93 1.87
N ILE A 50 -5.94 1.08 1.09
CA ILE A 50 -5.64 0.90 -0.33
C ILE A 50 -5.81 2.21 -1.11
N ASP A 51 -6.86 2.98 -0.81
CA ASP A 51 -7.10 4.33 -1.33
C ASP A 51 -5.87 5.21 -1.20
N LYS A 52 -5.35 5.37 0.02
CA LYS A 52 -4.16 6.20 0.25
C LYS A 52 -2.93 5.69 -0.48
N ALA A 53 -2.74 4.37 -0.57
CA ALA A 53 -1.64 3.79 -1.33
C ALA A 53 -1.76 4.17 -2.81
N VAL A 54 -2.95 3.98 -3.40
CA VAL A 54 -3.22 4.29 -4.81
C VAL A 54 -3.09 5.79 -5.07
N GLU A 55 -3.63 6.63 -4.20
CA GLU A 55 -3.52 8.09 -4.30
C GLU A 55 -2.06 8.54 -4.22
N TYR A 56 -1.26 7.95 -3.33
CA TYR A 56 0.17 8.23 -3.22
C TYR A 56 0.93 7.86 -4.50
N ILE A 57 0.70 6.65 -5.02
CA ILE A 57 1.31 6.18 -6.27
C ILE A 57 0.92 7.10 -7.44
N THR A 58 -0.37 7.44 -7.55
CA THR A 58 -0.91 8.28 -8.64
C THR A 58 -0.38 9.71 -8.59
N ASN A 59 -0.09 10.22 -7.38
CA ASN A 59 0.48 11.55 -7.21
C ASN A 59 1.99 11.59 -7.45
N GLN A 60 2.67 10.44 -7.57
CA GLN A 60 4.09 10.42 -7.86
C GLN A 60 4.30 10.59 -9.38
N PRO A 61 4.96 11.68 -9.83
CA PRO A 61 5.15 11.95 -11.26
C PRO A 61 6.10 10.95 -11.94
N ASP A 62 6.82 10.15 -11.15
CA ASP A 62 7.77 9.15 -11.62
C ASP A 62 7.15 7.74 -11.76
N ALA A 63 5.91 7.53 -11.29
CA ALA A 63 5.18 6.28 -11.49
C ALA A 63 4.77 6.15 -12.97
N ASN A 64 5.42 5.24 -13.71
CA ASN A 64 5.20 5.00 -15.14
C ASN A 64 4.41 3.71 -15.41
#